data_AF-A0A367JWI6-F1
#
_entry.id   AF-A0A367JWI6-F1
#
_cell.length_a   1.000
_cell.length_b   1.000
_cell.length_c   1.000
_cell.angle_alpha   90.00
_cell.angle_beta   90.00
_cell.angle_gamma   90.00
#
_symmetry.space_group_name_H-M   'P 1'
#
loop_
_entity.id
_entity.type
_entity.pdbx_description
1 polymer ?
#
loop_
_entity_poly.entity_id
_entity_poly.type
_entity_poly.pdbx_seq_one_letter_code
_entity_poly.pdbx_strand_id
1 'polypeptide(L)'
;MFAPEIFEKILSNLSFAECYHLRSVCYAWMQRIDYYLYKAFKCQQKQLHIVHKQQTLASLIPYCFDEENKVIEFRPADNNPIKIQQVSYIQLHFSQWKVFDSASKQLRALDIGLRAQALFHLGYNPSREQLYEIPPPLACLNSQIRYIGDPGVIICFSYSSNNVTADPAIVLKIHSICVHLSWLLSGIDTQIVPQEIYVDRYLTLRDASRKRGVIRFNKYSEPVLTYIMANTTEALESVLSKMSTNDVPFVRQQIQTALKSFNIDPRVIWKYTFVKRYILEGQCCNEHIMQVVERIKASEEEWQKKKQDLLQQLVKVK
;
A
#
# COMPACT_ATOMS: atom_id res chain seq x y z
N MET A 1 -27.42 -23.64 3.95
CA MET A 1 -26.70 -22.38 3.67
C MET A 1 -27.72 -21.26 3.82
N PHE A 2 -27.42 -20.19 4.56
CA PHE A 2 -28.38 -19.08 4.75
C PHE A 2 -28.77 -18.45 3.41
N ALA A 3 -30.01 -17.95 3.33
CA ALA A 3 -30.42 -17.06 2.26
C ALA A 3 -29.47 -15.84 2.20
N PRO A 4 -29.09 -15.36 1.01
CA PRO A 4 -28.14 -14.25 0.85
C PRO A 4 -28.49 -13.02 1.69
N GLU A 5 -29.77 -12.69 1.79
CA GLU A 5 -30.30 -11.51 2.49
C GLU A 5 -30.09 -11.62 4.01
N ILE A 6 -30.29 -12.81 4.57
CA ILE A 6 -30.04 -13.08 6.00
C ILE A 6 -28.54 -12.96 6.28
N PHE A 7 -27.71 -13.50 5.39
CA PHE A 7 -26.26 -13.44 5.53
C PHE A 7 -25.74 -11.99 5.49
N GLU A 8 -26.16 -11.20 4.50
CA GLU A 8 -25.81 -9.78 4.42
C GLU A 8 -26.33 -9.00 5.64
N LYS A 9 -27.53 -9.32 6.15
CA LYS A 9 -28.05 -8.71 7.37
C LYS A 9 -27.17 -9.02 8.58
N ILE A 10 -26.67 -10.25 8.73
CA ILE A 10 -25.72 -10.61 9.81
C ILE A 10 -24.45 -9.76 9.67
N LEU A 11 -23.86 -9.73 8.47
CA LEU A 11 -22.63 -8.96 8.22
C LEU A 11 -22.81 -7.44 8.46
N SER A 12 -24.01 -6.89 8.25
CA SER A 12 -24.30 -5.46 8.52
C SER A 12 -24.19 -5.06 9.98
N ASN A 13 -24.21 -6.01 10.91
CA ASN A 13 -24.02 -5.75 12.34
C ASN A 13 -22.56 -5.87 12.78
N LEU A 14 -21.64 -6.20 11.87
CA LEU A 14 -20.23 -6.39 12.15
C LEU A 14 -19.41 -5.24 11.55
N SER A 15 -18.27 -4.95 12.17
CA SER A 15 -17.27 -4.08 11.57
C SER A 15 -16.65 -4.71 10.32
N PHE A 16 -16.01 -3.91 9.47
CA PHE A 16 -15.34 -4.41 8.28
C PHE A 16 -14.20 -5.39 8.58
N ALA A 17 -13.49 -5.19 9.69
CA ALA A 17 -12.44 -6.11 10.14
C ALA A 17 -13.03 -7.46 10.57
N GLU A 18 -14.10 -7.44 11.39
CA GLU A 18 -14.79 -8.67 11.81
C GLU A 18 -15.37 -9.44 10.63
N CYS A 19 -16.02 -8.74 9.68
CA CYS A 19 -16.49 -9.34 8.44
C CYS A 19 -15.34 -10.08 7.73
N TYR A 20 -14.20 -9.42 7.56
CA TYR A 20 -13.07 -10.00 6.85
C TYR A 20 -12.45 -11.21 7.55
N HIS A 21 -12.43 -11.23 8.87
CA HIS A 21 -11.94 -12.40 9.63
C HIS A 21 -12.85 -13.63 9.48
N LEU A 22 -14.16 -13.43 9.28
CA LEU A 22 -15.12 -14.53 9.02
C LEU A 22 -14.90 -15.23 7.67
N ARG A 23 -14.07 -14.70 6.78
CA ARG A 23 -13.70 -15.37 5.51
C ARG A 23 -13.04 -16.73 5.73
N SER A 24 -12.39 -16.91 6.88
CA SER A 24 -11.69 -18.16 7.25
C SER A 24 -12.63 -19.34 7.50
N VAL A 25 -13.95 -19.10 7.65
CA VAL A 25 -14.94 -20.15 7.96
C VAL A 25 -15.06 -21.17 6.82
N CYS A 26 -15.28 -20.70 5.59
CA CYS A 26 -15.29 -21.54 4.39
C CYS A 26 -15.19 -20.69 3.11
N TYR A 27 -14.87 -21.35 1.99
CA TYR A 27 -14.70 -20.69 0.70
C TYR A 27 -15.94 -19.91 0.23
N ALA A 28 -17.14 -20.47 0.43
CA ALA A 28 -18.39 -19.80 0.05
C ALA A 28 -18.62 -18.50 0.86
N TRP A 29 -18.26 -18.50 2.15
CA TRP A 29 -18.33 -17.31 2.99
C TRP A 29 -17.29 -16.29 2.55
N MET A 30 -16.05 -16.72 2.28
CA MET A 30 -14.99 -15.85 1.77
C MET A 30 -15.46 -15.05 0.55
N GLN A 31 -15.99 -15.73 -0.48
CA GLN A 31 -16.46 -15.05 -1.69
C GLN A 31 -17.60 -14.06 -1.42
N ARG A 32 -18.60 -14.47 -0.63
CA ARG A 32 -19.75 -13.62 -0.29
C ARG A 32 -19.34 -12.39 0.53
N ILE A 33 -18.44 -12.58 1.51
CA ILE A 33 -17.93 -11.50 2.35
C ILE A 33 -17.12 -10.51 1.53
N ASP A 34 -16.24 -10.98 0.64
CA ASP A 34 -15.44 -10.10 -0.22
C ASP A 34 -16.31 -9.18 -1.05
N TYR A 35 -17.33 -9.74 -1.68
CA TYR A 35 -18.28 -8.98 -2.48
C TYR A 35 -19.15 -8.05 -1.62
N TYR A 36 -19.61 -8.53 -0.45
CA TYR A 36 -20.35 -7.71 0.51
C TYR A 36 -19.54 -6.50 0.96
N LEU A 37 -18.24 -6.66 1.28
CA LEU A 37 -17.37 -5.58 1.70
C LEU A 37 -17.25 -4.51 0.61
N TYR A 38 -17.01 -4.91 -0.64
CA TYR A 38 -17.02 -3.98 -1.77
C TYR A 38 -18.36 -3.23 -1.90
N LYS A 39 -19.49 -3.95 -1.88
CA LYS A 39 -20.83 -3.33 -1.93
C LYS A 39 -21.03 -2.34 -0.80
N ALA A 40 -20.68 -2.71 0.42
CA ALA A 40 -20.80 -1.85 1.59
C ALA A 40 -19.94 -0.58 1.45
N PHE A 41 -18.71 -0.70 0.93
CA PHE A 41 -17.87 0.48 0.66
C PHE A 41 -18.50 1.41 -0.38
N LYS A 42 -19.05 0.85 -1.45
CA LYS A 42 -19.70 1.62 -2.53
C LYS A 42 -20.98 2.30 -2.05
N CYS A 43 -21.88 1.56 -1.38
CA CYS A 43 -23.14 2.07 -0.84
C CYS A 43 -22.93 3.14 0.24
N GLN A 44 -21.93 2.96 1.11
CA GLN A 44 -21.58 3.93 2.14
C GLN A 44 -20.64 5.03 1.64
N GLN A 45 -20.40 5.11 0.32
CA GLN A 45 -19.55 6.12 -0.32
C GLN A 45 -18.17 6.28 0.34
N LYS A 46 -17.55 5.16 0.74
CA LYS A 46 -16.20 5.19 1.30
C LYS A 46 -15.22 5.63 0.22
N GLN A 47 -14.24 6.44 0.59
CA GLN A 47 -13.33 7.09 -0.36
C GLN A 47 -11.90 6.65 -0.10
N LEU A 48 -11.10 6.66 -1.15
CA LEU A 48 -9.65 6.57 -1.08
C LEU A 48 -9.07 7.96 -1.37
N HIS A 49 -8.39 8.53 -0.38
CA HIS A 49 -7.81 9.86 -0.46
C HIS A 49 -6.35 9.78 -0.88
N ILE A 50 -5.97 10.66 -1.81
CA ILE A 50 -4.58 10.90 -2.18
C ILE A 50 -4.08 12.04 -1.30
N VAL A 51 -3.03 11.79 -0.54
CA VAL A 51 -2.54 12.71 0.50
C VAL A 51 -1.07 13.03 0.24
N HIS A 52 -0.68 14.28 0.47
CA HIS A 52 0.71 14.71 0.47
C HIS A 52 0.92 15.69 1.62
N LYS A 53 1.95 15.46 2.45
CA LYS A 53 2.24 16.29 3.64
C LYS A 53 0.99 16.55 4.52
N GLN A 54 0.22 15.50 4.78
CA GLN A 54 -1.03 15.52 5.56
C GLN A 54 -2.21 16.30 4.91
N GLN A 55 -2.04 16.84 3.71
CA GLN A 55 -3.10 17.49 2.95
C GLN A 55 -3.73 16.52 1.95
N THR A 56 -5.05 16.42 1.95
CA THR A 56 -5.78 15.66 0.93
C THR A 56 -5.75 16.44 -0.39
N LEU A 57 -5.08 15.86 -1.39
CA LEU A 57 -5.01 16.41 -2.73
C LEU A 57 -6.23 16.03 -3.57
N ALA A 58 -6.75 14.83 -3.37
CA ALA A 58 -7.84 14.26 -4.18
C ALA A 58 -8.55 13.13 -3.44
N SER A 59 -9.75 12.79 -3.89
CA SER A 59 -10.53 11.65 -3.41
C SER A 59 -11.05 10.82 -4.59
N LEU A 60 -11.00 9.50 -4.44
CA LEU A 60 -11.50 8.53 -5.41
C LEU A 60 -12.60 7.69 -4.78
N ILE A 61 -13.53 7.21 -5.59
CA ILE A 61 -14.66 6.37 -5.17
C ILE A 61 -14.51 4.94 -5.70
N PRO A 62 -15.02 3.91 -4.98
CA PRO A 62 -15.09 2.54 -5.46
C PRO A 62 -15.87 2.46 -6.77
N TYR A 63 -15.23 1.97 -7.82
CA TYR A 63 -15.80 1.88 -9.16
C TYR A 63 -16.29 0.46 -9.44
N CYS A 64 -15.37 -0.50 -9.57
CA CYS A 64 -15.64 -1.92 -9.85
C CYS A 64 -14.88 -2.83 -8.86
N PHE A 65 -15.27 -4.10 -8.85
CA PHE A 65 -14.62 -5.14 -8.07
C PHE A 65 -14.28 -6.32 -8.96
N ASP A 66 -12.99 -6.67 -8.99
CA ASP A 66 -12.49 -7.90 -9.58
C ASP A 66 -12.60 -9.00 -8.53
N GLU A 67 -13.60 -9.86 -8.69
CA GLU A 67 -13.88 -10.96 -7.76
C GLU A 67 -12.81 -12.04 -7.76
N GLU A 68 -12.09 -12.22 -8.86
CA GLU A 68 -11.04 -13.23 -8.98
C GLU A 68 -9.81 -12.79 -8.19
N ASN A 69 -9.37 -11.56 -8.42
CA ASN A 69 -8.16 -11.01 -7.82
C ASN A 69 -8.41 -10.25 -6.49
N LYS A 70 -9.68 -10.14 -6.06
CA LYS A 70 -10.12 -9.41 -4.86
C LYS A 70 -9.67 -7.94 -4.87
N VAL A 71 -9.75 -7.31 -6.04
CA VAL A 71 -9.27 -5.94 -6.27
C VAL A 71 -10.44 -5.00 -6.42
N ILE A 72 -10.39 -3.88 -5.71
CA ILE A 72 -11.29 -2.76 -5.93
C ILE A 72 -10.55 -1.71 -6.74
N GLU A 73 -11.13 -1.31 -7.88
CA GLU A 73 -10.67 -0.14 -8.60
C GLU A 73 -11.34 1.11 -8.04
N PHE A 74 -10.53 2.11 -7.67
CA PHE A 74 -10.99 3.43 -7.28
C PHE A 74 -10.77 4.41 -8.42
N ARG A 75 -11.80 5.20 -8.76
CA ARG A 75 -11.78 6.20 -9.83
C ARG A 75 -12.28 7.57 -9.37
N PRO A 76 -11.94 8.64 -10.11
CA PRO A 76 -12.57 9.94 -9.94
C PRO A 76 -14.08 9.84 -10.13
N ALA A 77 -14.86 10.62 -9.37
CA ALA A 77 -16.31 10.52 -9.38
C ALA A 77 -16.93 10.86 -10.75
N ASP A 78 -16.28 11.72 -11.52
CA ASP A 78 -16.66 12.14 -12.86
C ASP A 78 -15.98 11.33 -13.98
N ASN A 79 -15.22 10.28 -13.63
CA ASN A 79 -14.34 9.51 -14.51
C ASN A 79 -13.28 10.33 -15.26
N ASN A 80 -13.07 11.60 -14.92
CA ASN A 80 -12.00 12.41 -15.51
C ASN A 80 -10.75 12.32 -14.63
N PRO A 81 -9.55 12.21 -15.22
CA PRO A 81 -8.33 12.12 -14.44
C PRO A 81 -8.13 13.34 -13.54
N ILE A 82 -7.86 13.11 -12.26
CA ILE A 82 -7.67 14.19 -11.29
C ILE A 82 -6.30 14.80 -11.50
N LYS A 83 -6.28 16.11 -11.75
CA LYS A 83 -5.06 16.90 -11.91
C LYS A 83 -4.55 17.35 -10.54
N ILE A 84 -3.33 16.94 -10.20
CA ILE A 84 -2.61 17.42 -9.03
C ILE A 84 -1.27 18.02 -9.47
N GLN A 85 -0.76 18.97 -8.69
CA GLN A 85 0.59 19.51 -8.91
C GLN A 85 1.61 18.38 -8.77
N GLN A 86 2.72 18.48 -9.51
CA GLN A 86 3.79 17.51 -9.39
C GLN A 86 4.34 17.50 -7.96
N VAL A 87 4.34 16.32 -7.35
CA VAL A 87 4.90 16.04 -6.03
C VAL A 87 5.90 14.90 -6.16
N SER A 88 6.85 14.79 -5.23
CA SER A 88 7.84 13.71 -5.24
C SER A 88 7.29 12.38 -4.74
N TYR A 89 6.25 12.42 -3.90
CA TYR A 89 5.57 11.22 -3.40
C TYR A 89 4.12 11.53 -3.02
N ILE A 90 3.33 10.46 -2.90
CA ILE A 90 1.98 10.51 -2.33
C ILE A 90 1.78 9.43 -1.28
N GLN A 91 0.78 9.62 -0.45
CA GLN A 91 0.20 8.64 0.46
C GLN A 91 -1.23 8.35 0.04
N LEU A 92 -1.73 7.18 0.39
CA LEU A 92 -3.10 6.77 0.13
C LEU A 92 -3.79 6.52 1.46
N HIS A 93 -4.88 7.22 1.77
CA HIS A 93 -5.63 7.07 3.01
C HIS A 93 -7.06 6.62 2.70
N PHE A 94 -7.45 5.44 3.18
CA PHE A 94 -8.85 5.02 3.09
C PHE A 94 -9.68 5.68 4.19
N SER A 95 -10.89 6.15 3.87
CA SER A 95 -11.71 6.94 4.78
C SER A 95 -12.18 6.22 6.04
N GLN A 96 -11.97 4.90 6.14
CA GLN A 96 -12.28 4.10 7.33
C GLN A 96 -11.08 3.88 8.26
N TRP A 97 -9.89 4.33 7.87
CA TRP A 97 -8.72 4.21 8.72
C TRP A 97 -8.80 5.20 9.87
N LYS A 98 -8.83 4.66 11.09
CA LYS A 98 -8.86 5.46 12.30
C LYS A 98 -7.49 6.07 12.54
N VAL A 99 -7.47 7.32 12.99
CA VAL A 99 -6.29 7.91 13.61
C VAL A 99 -6.15 7.26 14.99
N PHE A 100 -4.94 6.87 15.36
CA PHE A 100 -4.68 6.40 16.72
C PHE A 100 -5.04 7.48 17.73
N ASP A 101 -5.82 7.13 18.76
CA ASP A 101 -6.20 8.07 19.80
C ASP A 101 -5.03 8.32 20.76
N SER A 102 -4.17 9.25 20.36
CA SER A 102 -3.03 9.72 21.15
C SER A 102 -3.44 10.44 22.43
N ALA A 103 -4.73 10.76 22.60
CA ALA A 103 -5.28 11.50 23.71
C ALA A 103 -5.92 10.61 24.78
N SER A 104 -5.92 9.28 24.61
CA SER A 104 -6.54 8.35 25.55
C SER A 104 -6.00 8.53 26.99
N LYS A 105 -6.91 8.44 27.97
CA LYS A 105 -6.58 8.65 29.40
C LYS A 105 -5.47 7.72 29.87
N GLN A 106 -5.46 6.48 29.37
CA GLN A 106 -4.46 5.47 29.68
C GLN A 106 -3.05 5.88 29.22
N LEU A 107 -2.91 6.42 28.01
CA LEU A 107 -1.61 6.91 27.51
C LEU A 107 -1.12 8.15 28.27
N ARG A 108 -2.03 9.02 28.72
CA ARG A 108 -1.67 10.20 29.51
C ARG A 108 -1.17 9.86 30.92
N ALA A 109 -1.56 8.70 31.45
CA ALA A 109 -1.13 8.23 32.77
C ALA A 109 0.28 7.60 32.76
N LEU A 110 0.84 7.32 31.58
CA LEU A 110 2.20 6.81 31.44
C LEU A 110 3.22 7.94 31.64
N ASP A 111 4.41 7.57 32.11
CA ASP A 111 5.61 8.40 32.03
C ASP A 111 5.83 8.96 30.61
N ILE A 112 6.45 10.14 30.49
CA ILE A 112 6.66 10.84 29.21
C ILE A 112 7.45 9.97 28.22
N GLY A 113 8.52 9.32 28.67
CA GLY A 113 9.35 8.46 27.82
C GLY A 113 8.58 7.23 27.35
N LEU A 114 7.85 6.58 28.26
CA LEU A 114 7.04 5.41 27.94
C LEU A 114 5.85 5.76 27.04
N ARG A 115 5.21 6.91 27.27
CA ARG A 115 4.14 7.45 26.43
C ARG A 115 4.63 7.74 25.02
N ALA A 116 5.82 8.34 24.87
CA ALA A 116 6.41 8.60 23.55
C ALA A 116 6.64 7.29 22.78
N GLN A 117 7.18 6.26 23.44
CA GLN A 117 7.34 4.93 22.84
C GLN A 117 5.99 4.29 22.48
N ALA A 118 5.00 4.37 23.37
CA ALA A 118 3.66 3.87 23.10
C ALA A 118 3.05 4.53 21.86
N LEU A 119 3.11 5.85 21.76
CA LEU A 119 2.62 6.61 20.61
C LEU A 119 3.35 6.21 19.32
N PHE A 120 4.67 6.07 19.38
CA PHE A 120 5.49 5.72 18.23
C PHE A 120 5.24 4.29 17.72
N HIS A 121 5.01 3.32 18.60
CA HIS A 121 4.85 1.92 18.22
C HIS A 121 3.40 1.47 18.09
N LEU A 122 2.50 1.86 19.00
CA LEU A 122 1.10 1.45 18.98
C LEU A 122 0.25 2.29 18.03
N GLY A 123 0.63 3.56 17.83
CA GLY A 123 -0.05 4.44 16.87
C GLY A 123 0.36 4.21 15.43
N TYR A 124 1.33 3.34 15.19
CA TYR A 124 1.84 3.06 13.86
C TYR A 124 0.86 2.23 13.03
N ASN A 125 0.47 2.77 11.88
CA ASN A 125 -0.33 2.08 10.87
C ASN A 125 0.47 1.96 9.57
N PRO A 126 0.97 0.76 9.21
CA PRO A 126 1.86 0.63 8.06
C PRO A 126 1.23 1.01 6.72
N SER A 127 -0.06 0.72 6.52
CA SER A 127 -0.77 1.07 5.28
C SER A 127 -0.91 2.59 5.11
N ARG A 128 -1.07 3.31 6.23
CA ARG A 128 -1.21 4.78 6.25
C ARG A 128 0.13 5.49 6.07
N GLU A 129 1.18 4.98 6.68
CA GLU A 129 2.50 5.62 6.66
C GLU A 129 3.27 5.35 5.37
N GLN A 130 2.77 4.46 4.53
CA GLN A 130 3.40 4.06 3.28
C GLN A 130 3.46 5.21 2.25
N LEU A 131 4.64 5.40 1.67
CA LEU A 131 4.88 6.40 0.63
C LEU A 131 5.01 5.73 -0.75
N TYR A 132 4.42 6.37 -1.75
CA TYR A 132 4.55 6.00 -3.16
C TYR A 132 5.32 7.11 -3.87
N GLU A 133 6.55 6.80 -4.28
CA GLU A 133 7.39 7.72 -5.05
C GLU A 133 6.79 7.96 -6.43
N ILE A 134 6.69 9.24 -6.81
CA ILE A 134 6.21 9.64 -8.13
C ILE A 134 7.43 9.82 -9.05
N PRO A 135 7.64 8.95 -10.06
CA PRO A 135 8.79 9.06 -10.93
C PRO A 135 8.69 10.31 -11.80
N PRO A 136 9.80 11.02 -12.08
CA PRO A 136 9.75 12.24 -12.88
C PRO A 136 9.18 11.99 -14.28
N PRO A 137 8.64 13.03 -14.95
CA PRO A 137 8.21 12.92 -16.34
C PRO A 137 9.34 12.45 -17.25
N LEU A 138 8.98 11.65 -18.25
CA LEU A 138 9.92 11.27 -19.30
C LEU A 138 10.22 12.48 -20.19
N ALA A 139 11.39 12.48 -20.84
CA ALA A 139 11.86 13.57 -21.70
C ALA A 139 10.83 13.98 -22.79
N CYS A 140 10.01 13.03 -23.24
CA CYS A 140 8.80 13.32 -23.99
C CYS A 140 7.60 13.23 -23.03
N LEU A 141 6.95 14.37 -22.77
CA LEU A 141 5.64 14.43 -22.09
C LEU A 141 4.54 13.92 -23.04
N ASN A 142 4.63 12.66 -23.45
CA ASN A 142 3.50 11.97 -24.02
C ASN A 142 2.50 11.71 -22.88
N SER A 143 1.19 11.89 -23.13
CA SER A 143 0.12 11.57 -22.16
C SER A 143 0.00 10.05 -21.93
N GLN A 144 1.12 9.34 -21.97
CA GLN A 144 1.23 7.91 -21.80
C GLN A 144 0.87 7.55 -20.37
N ILE A 145 0.08 6.49 -20.25
CA ILE A 145 -0.28 5.91 -18.96
C ILE A 145 0.96 5.23 -18.38
N ARG A 146 1.20 5.50 -17.11
CA ARG A 146 2.30 4.98 -16.30
C ARG A 146 1.76 4.38 -15.01
N TYR A 147 2.55 3.51 -14.40
CA TYR A 147 2.17 2.76 -13.22
C TYR A 147 3.25 2.80 -12.13
N ILE A 148 2.82 2.99 -10.89
CA ILE A 148 3.61 2.77 -9.68
C ILE A 148 2.79 1.91 -8.72
N GLY A 149 3.45 1.18 -7.83
CA GLY A 149 2.72 0.28 -6.95
C GLY A 149 3.60 -0.51 -5.99
N ASP A 150 2.97 -1.48 -5.36
CA ASP A 150 3.53 -2.45 -4.43
C ASP A 150 2.69 -3.74 -4.46
N PRO A 151 2.91 -4.74 -3.59
CA PRO A 151 2.08 -5.94 -3.60
C PRO A 151 0.57 -5.67 -3.55
N GLY A 152 0.08 -4.75 -2.73
CA GLY A 152 -1.36 -4.54 -2.52
C GLY A 152 -2.01 -3.43 -3.34
N VAL A 153 -1.22 -2.61 -4.06
CA VAL A 153 -1.70 -1.38 -4.72
C VAL A 153 -1.00 -1.14 -6.05
N ILE A 154 -1.77 -0.72 -7.07
CA ILE A 154 -1.26 -0.16 -8.32
C ILE A 154 -1.97 1.17 -8.60
N ILE A 155 -1.20 2.23 -8.79
CA ILE A 155 -1.66 3.58 -9.14
C ILE A 155 -1.42 3.80 -10.64
N CYS A 156 -2.48 4.17 -11.35
CA CYS A 156 -2.48 4.50 -12.77
C CYS A 156 -2.49 6.02 -12.93
N PHE A 157 -1.44 6.57 -13.57
CA PHE A 157 -1.26 8.01 -13.73
C PHE A 157 -0.68 8.37 -15.10
N SER A 158 -0.72 9.66 -15.46
CA SER A 158 -0.01 10.19 -16.61
C SER A 158 0.43 11.62 -16.34
N TYR A 159 1.27 12.17 -17.21
CA TYR A 159 1.65 13.58 -17.15
C TYR A 159 0.96 14.40 -18.24
N SER A 160 0.80 15.68 -17.99
CA SER A 160 0.48 16.66 -19.04
C SER A 160 1.22 17.97 -18.77
N SER A 161 1.68 18.61 -19.83
CA SER A 161 2.16 19.99 -19.78
C SER A 161 0.99 20.95 -20.00
N ASN A 162 0.86 21.96 -19.16
CA ASN A 162 0.05 23.13 -19.50
C ASN A 162 0.88 24.03 -20.41
N ASN A 163 0.80 23.83 -21.72
CA ASN A 163 1.51 24.65 -22.74
C ASN A 163 1.01 26.10 -22.84
N VAL A 164 0.17 26.56 -21.90
CA VAL A 164 -0.51 27.87 -21.96
C VAL A 164 0.30 28.95 -21.20
N THR A 165 1.28 28.56 -20.38
CA THR A 165 2.10 29.49 -19.59
C THR A 165 3.56 29.47 -20.03
N ALA A 166 4.25 30.61 -19.91
CA ALA A 166 5.67 30.77 -20.25
C ALA A 166 6.62 29.86 -19.44
N ASP A 167 6.12 29.28 -18.35
CA ASP A 167 6.72 28.18 -17.60
C ASP A 167 5.74 26.98 -17.62
N PRO A 168 6.05 25.89 -18.34
CA PRO A 168 5.14 24.75 -18.47
C PRO A 168 5.09 23.99 -17.14
N ALA A 169 4.10 24.33 -16.31
CA ALA A 169 3.84 23.57 -15.09
C ALA A 169 3.42 22.14 -15.45
N ILE A 170 4.24 21.17 -15.06
CA ILE A 170 3.94 19.74 -15.20
C ILE A 170 2.81 19.39 -14.23
N VAL A 171 1.75 18.80 -14.78
CA VAL A 171 0.58 18.34 -14.02
C VAL A 171 0.56 16.82 -14.02
N LEU A 172 0.41 16.25 -12.83
CA LEU A 172 0.20 14.82 -12.61
C LEU A 172 -1.29 14.53 -12.69
N LYS A 173 -1.69 13.59 -13.56
CA LYS A 173 -3.07 13.13 -13.73
C LYS A 173 -3.23 11.74 -13.15
N ILE A 174 -4.09 11.58 -12.14
CA ILE A 174 -4.42 10.28 -11.57
C ILE A 174 -5.68 9.75 -12.23
N HIS A 175 -5.58 8.58 -12.88
CA HIS A 175 -6.69 7.95 -13.61
C HIS A 175 -7.46 6.97 -12.73
N SER A 176 -6.75 6.08 -12.05
CA SER A 176 -7.35 5.11 -11.14
C SER A 176 -6.33 4.54 -10.15
N ILE A 177 -6.83 3.91 -9.09
CA ILE A 177 -5.99 3.16 -8.14
C ILE A 177 -6.65 1.80 -7.92
N CYS A 178 -5.93 0.73 -8.26
CA CYS A 178 -6.33 -0.64 -8.00
C CYS A 178 -5.78 -1.06 -6.64
N VAL A 179 -6.65 -1.54 -5.75
CA VAL A 179 -6.28 -1.88 -4.38
C VAL A 179 -6.82 -3.25 -4.03
N HIS A 180 -5.95 -4.13 -3.52
CA HIS A 180 -6.37 -5.42 -2.97
C HIS A 180 -7.15 -5.22 -1.67
N LEU A 181 -8.26 -5.95 -1.49
CA LEU A 181 -9.15 -5.78 -0.34
C LEU A 181 -8.42 -5.88 1.02
N SER A 182 -7.48 -6.83 1.14
CA SER A 182 -6.66 -6.99 2.35
C SER A 182 -5.83 -5.75 2.69
N TRP A 183 -5.39 -4.96 1.71
CA TRP A 183 -4.59 -3.75 1.93
C TRP A 183 -5.45 -2.62 2.50
N LEU A 184 -6.70 -2.49 2.03
CA LEU A 184 -7.65 -1.54 2.63
C LEU A 184 -7.92 -1.90 4.08
N LEU A 185 -8.12 -3.19 4.34
CA LEU A 185 -8.47 -3.64 5.68
C LEU A 185 -7.29 -3.69 6.63
N SER A 186 -6.05 -3.82 6.14
CA SER A 186 -4.87 -3.75 6.98
C SER A 186 -4.64 -2.38 7.62
N GLY A 187 -5.24 -1.31 7.08
CA GLY A 187 -5.27 -0.01 7.74
C GLY A 187 -6.41 0.15 8.75
N ILE A 188 -7.37 -0.77 8.81
CA ILE A 188 -8.38 -0.85 9.89
C ILE A 188 -7.87 -1.77 11.00
N ASP A 189 -7.30 -2.91 10.64
CA ASP A 189 -6.69 -3.89 11.54
C ASP A 189 -5.30 -4.29 11.01
N THR A 190 -4.25 -3.85 11.71
CA THR A 190 -2.85 -4.05 11.29
C THR A 190 -2.38 -5.50 11.32
N GLN A 191 -3.16 -6.40 11.94
CA GLN A 191 -2.91 -7.85 11.91
C GLN A 191 -3.22 -8.45 10.53
N ILE A 192 -4.08 -7.80 9.74
CA ILE A 192 -4.33 -8.23 8.37
C ILE A 192 -3.08 -7.94 7.54
N VAL A 193 -2.54 -8.97 6.90
CA VAL A 193 -1.37 -8.87 6.02
C VAL A 193 -1.85 -8.60 4.59
N PRO A 194 -1.39 -7.51 3.94
CA PRO A 194 -1.66 -7.26 2.53
C PRO A 194 -1.21 -8.42 1.63
N GLN A 195 -2.10 -8.88 0.76
CA GLN A 195 -1.83 -9.89 -0.26
C GLN A 195 -1.40 -9.21 -1.57
N GLU A 196 -0.69 -9.98 -2.42
CA GLU A 196 -0.23 -9.52 -3.73
C GLU A 196 -1.41 -9.46 -4.72
N ILE A 197 -1.55 -8.33 -5.41
CA ILE A 197 -2.53 -8.08 -6.44
C ILE A 197 -2.17 -8.87 -7.69
N TYR A 198 -3.15 -9.44 -8.40
CA TYR A 198 -2.94 -10.15 -9.68
C TYR A 198 -1.86 -11.25 -9.63
N VAL A 199 -1.91 -12.10 -8.59
CA VAL A 199 -0.89 -13.15 -8.32
C VAL A 199 -0.56 -13.97 -9.57
N ASP A 200 -1.58 -14.42 -10.30
CA ASP A 200 -1.40 -15.30 -11.46
C ASP A 200 -0.63 -14.63 -12.62
N ARG A 201 -0.78 -13.31 -12.76
CA ARG A 201 -0.02 -12.52 -13.74
C ARG A 201 1.46 -12.45 -13.36
N TYR A 202 1.76 -12.28 -12.08
CA TYR A 202 3.13 -12.34 -11.58
C TYR A 202 3.76 -13.73 -11.70
N LEU A 203 2.98 -14.79 -11.48
CA LEU A 203 3.44 -16.18 -11.67
C LEU A 203 3.78 -16.44 -13.15
N THR A 204 2.89 -16.03 -14.05
CA THR A 204 3.09 -16.15 -15.51
C THR A 204 4.37 -15.44 -15.95
N LEU A 205 4.56 -14.19 -15.51
CA LEU A 205 5.78 -13.43 -15.80
C LEU A 205 7.02 -14.14 -15.27
N ARG A 206 7.00 -14.56 -14.00
CA ARG A 206 8.14 -15.25 -13.38
C ARG A 206 8.53 -16.50 -14.15
N ASP A 207 7.55 -17.30 -14.57
CA ASP A 207 7.81 -18.55 -15.27
C ASP A 207 8.34 -18.30 -16.70
N ALA A 208 7.87 -17.24 -17.36
CA ALA A 208 8.40 -16.79 -18.65
C ALA A 208 9.81 -16.19 -18.53
N SER A 209 10.08 -15.36 -17.52
CA SER A 209 11.40 -14.79 -17.23
C SER A 209 12.44 -15.87 -16.95
N ARG A 210 12.08 -16.89 -16.18
CA ARG A 210 12.96 -18.05 -15.90
C ARG A 210 13.38 -18.79 -17.16
N LYS A 211 12.49 -18.95 -18.13
CA LYS A 211 12.82 -19.56 -19.44
C LYS A 211 13.87 -18.75 -20.22
N ARG A 212 14.02 -17.45 -19.93
CA ARG A 212 15.06 -16.56 -20.51
C ARG A 212 16.28 -16.38 -19.61
N GLY A 213 16.41 -17.13 -18.51
CA GLY A 213 17.52 -17.02 -17.57
C GLY A 213 17.43 -15.83 -16.60
N VAL A 214 16.32 -15.08 -16.59
CA VAL A 214 16.11 -13.95 -15.66
C VAL A 214 15.48 -14.49 -14.37
N ILE A 215 16.28 -14.57 -13.31
CA ILE A 215 15.88 -15.15 -12.01
C ILE A 215 15.41 -14.07 -11.02
N ARG A 216 15.94 -12.85 -11.14
CA ARG A 216 15.65 -11.72 -10.26
C ARG A 216 15.30 -10.50 -11.10
N PHE A 217 14.24 -9.81 -10.71
CA PHE A 217 13.81 -8.55 -11.30
C PHE A 217 12.99 -7.77 -10.27
N ASN A 218 12.85 -6.46 -10.48
CA ASN A 218 11.99 -5.61 -9.66
C ASN A 218 10.52 -5.80 -10.05
N LYS A 219 9.74 -6.47 -9.19
CA LYS A 219 8.30 -6.73 -9.37
C LYS A 219 7.44 -5.46 -9.50
N TYR A 220 7.91 -4.34 -8.97
CA TYR A 220 7.17 -3.08 -8.93
C TYR A 220 7.78 -2.03 -9.86
N SER A 221 8.66 -2.45 -10.76
CA SER A 221 9.15 -1.59 -11.84
C SER A 221 8.02 -1.29 -12.83
N GLU A 222 8.07 -0.11 -13.44
CA GLU A 222 7.06 0.34 -14.39
C GLU A 222 6.84 -0.64 -15.56
N PRO A 223 7.87 -1.26 -16.19
CA PRO A 223 7.67 -2.26 -17.24
C PRO A 223 6.88 -3.48 -16.75
N VAL A 224 7.16 -3.94 -15.52
CA VAL A 224 6.43 -5.06 -14.92
C VAL A 224 4.99 -4.66 -14.65
N LEU A 225 4.75 -3.53 -13.99
CA LEU A 225 3.39 -3.06 -13.70
C LEU A 225 2.57 -2.81 -14.97
N THR A 226 3.21 -2.36 -16.05
CA THR A 226 2.59 -2.21 -17.37
C THR A 226 2.08 -3.54 -17.90
N TYR A 227 2.91 -4.59 -17.84
CA TYR A 227 2.47 -5.94 -18.18
C TYR A 227 1.36 -6.44 -17.26
N ILE A 228 1.52 -6.28 -15.94
CA ILE A 228 0.53 -6.77 -14.96
C ILE A 228 -0.84 -6.12 -15.22
N MET A 229 -0.89 -4.84 -15.58
CA MET A 229 -2.14 -4.15 -15.87
C MET A 229 -2.72 -4.52 -17.25
N ALA A 230 -1.89 -4.66 -18.28
CA ALA A 230 -2.34 -5.00 -19.64
C ALA A 230 -2.74 -6.48 -19.79
N ASN A 231 -1.96 -7.38 -19.18
CA ASN A 231 -2.12 -8.84 -19.21
C ASN A 231 -2.25 -9.43 -20.63
N THR A 232 -1.49 -8.92 -21.60
CA THR A 232 -1.48 -9.44 -22.98
C THR A 232 -0.15 -10.12 -23.33
N THR A 233 -0.17 -10.93 -24.37
CA THR A 233 1.02 -11.57 -24.95
C THR A 233 2.05 -10.55 -25.42
N GLU A 234 1.61 -9.46 -26.04
CA GLU A 234 2.48 -8.40 -26.55
C GLU A 234 3.14 -7.65 -25.39
N ALA A 235 2.38 -7.38 -24.33
CA ALA A 235 2.91 -6.75 -23.12
C ALA A 235 3.91 -7.66 -22.40
N LEU A 236 3.67 -8.98 -22.38
CA LEU A 236 4.58 -9.98 -21.82
C LEU A 236 5.92 -9.97 -22.57
N GLU A 237 5.88 -10.05 -23.91
CA GLU A 237 7.08 -10.00 -24.74
C GLU A 237 7.83 -8.66 -24.60
N SER A 238 7.10 -7.56 -24.49
CA SER A 238 7.65 -6.22 -24.27
C SER A 238 8.36 -6.10 -22.92
N VAL A 239 7.79 -6.63 -21.83
CA VAL A 239 8.48 -6.60 -20.52
C VAL A 239 9.68 -7.55 -20.51
N LEU A 240 9.56 -8.75 -21.08
CA LEU A 240 10.64 -9.73 -21.12
C LEU A 240 11.85 -9.25 -21.94
N SER A 241 11.65 -8.39 -22.93
CA SER A 241 12.75 -7.77 -23.69
C SER A 241 13.45 -6.63 -22.95
N LYS A 242 12.77 -6.02 -21.96
CA LYS A 242 13.31 -4.91 -21.14
C LYS A 242 13.94 -5.38 -19.84
N MET A 243 13.62 -6.60 -19.39
CA MET A 243 14.18 -7.16 -18.16
C MET A 243 15.67 -7.47 -18.31
N SER A 244 16.47 -7.00 -17.35
CA SER A 244 17.89 -7.33 -17.26
C SER A 244 18.16 -8.16 -16.00
N THR A 245 19.10 -9.10 -16.07
CA THR A 245 19.62 -9.80 -14.88
C THR A 245 20.36 -8.86 -13.94
N ASN A 246 20.77 -7.69 -14.43
CA ASN A 246 21.54 -6.69 -13.70
C ASN A 246 20.67 -5.56 -13.14
N ASP A 247 19.34 -5.66 -13.25
CA ASP A 247 18.45 -4.66 -12.65
C ASP A 247 18.65 -4.68 -11.13
N VAL A 248 19.20 -3.58 -10.61
CA VAL A 248 19.40 -3.42 -9.17
C VAL A 248 18.03 -3.50 -8.50
N PRO A 249 17.80 -4.45 -7.59
CA PRO A 249 16.52 -4.57 -6.92
C PRO A 249 16.18 -3.25 -6.21
N PHE A 250 14.92 -2.84 -6.26
CA PHE A 250 14.49 -1.60 -5.63
C PHE A 250 14.90 -1.57 -4.16
N VAL A 251 15.50 -0.46 -3.69
CA VAL A 251 16.06 -0.34 -2.33
C VAL A 251 15.05 -0.78 -1.26
N ARG A 252 13.79 -0.36 -1.43
CA ARG A 252 12.67 -0.81 -0.60
C ARG A 252 12.55 -2.34 -0.54
N GLN A 253 12.57 -3.01 -1.69
CA GLN A 253 12.43 -4.48 -1.77
C GLN A 253 13.62 -5.18 -1.09
N GLN A 254 14.83 -4.63 -1.21
CA GLN A 254 16.01 -5.16 -0.52
C GLN A 254 15.87 -5.09 1.00
N ILE A 255 15.50 -3.92 1.53
CA ILE A 255 15.29 -3.72 2.98
C ILE A 255 14.18 -4.66 3.47
N GLN A 256 13.05 -4.74 2.76
CA GLN A 256 11.94 -5.62 3.13
C GLN A 256 12.34 -7.10 3.13
N THR A 257 13.17 -7.53 2.18
CA THR A 257 13.65 -8.92 2.10
C THR A 257 14.59 -9.23 3.27
N ALA A 258 15.50 -8.31 3.59
CA ALA A 258 16.42 -8.47 4.72
C ALA A 258 15.68 -8.49 6.07
N LEU A 259 14.69 -7.61 6.28
CA LEU A 259 13.86 -7.61 7.49
C LEU A 259 13.10 -8.93 7.67
N LYS A 260 12.55 -9.49 6.59
CA LYS A 260 11.91 -10.81 6.63
C LYS A 260 12.86 -11.92 7.09
N SER A 261 14.13 -11.91 6.68
CA SER A 261 15.10 -12.90 7.17
C SER A 261 15.40 -12.79 8.67
N PHE A 262 15.09 -11.66 9.30
CA PHE A 262 15.16 -11.46 10.75
C PHE A 262 13.82 -11.66 11.47
N ASN A 263 12.80 -12.20 10.79
CA ASN A 263 11.43 -12.33 11.32
C ASN A 263 10.81 -11.00 11.77
N ILE A 264 11.24 -9.88 11.18
CA ILE A 264 10.65 -8.56 11.42
C ILE A 264 9.62 -8.28 10.31
N ASP A 265 8.47 -7.71 10.67
CA ASP A 265 7.47 -7.30 9.71
C ASP A 265 8.08 -6.28 8.72
N PRO A 266 8.17 -6.60 7.41
CA PRO A 266 8.78 -5.71 6.41
C PRO A 266 8.03 -4.39 6.25
N ARG A 267 6.81 -4.27 6.76
CA ARG A 267 6.03 -3.03 6.67
C ARG A 267 6.58 -1.94 7.59
N VAL A 268 7.33 -2.28 8.65
CA VAL A 268 7.88 -1.31 9.62
C VAL A 268 8.81 -0.27 9.00
N ILE A 269 9.30 -0.48 7.77
CA ILE A 269 10.13 0.49 7.05
C ILE A 269 9.50 1.88 7.00
N TRP A 270 8.16 1.96 6.98
CA TRP A 270 7.44 3.24 6.92
C TRP A 270 7.26 3.91 8.28
N LYS A 271 7.72 3.28 9.36
CA LYS A 271 7.68 3.89 10.68
C LYS A 271 8.82 4.88 10.90
N TYR A 272 9.96 4.62 10.26
CA TYR A 272 11.20 5.30 10.52
C TYR A 272 11.48 6.39 9.47
N THR A 273 11.57 7.64 9.91
CA THR A 273 11.84 8.79 9.02
C THR A 273 13.13 8.64 8.23
N PHE A 274 14.19 8.07 8.83
CA PHE A 274 15.45 7.86 8.13
C PHE A 274 15.31 6.87 6.96
N VAL A 275 14.46 5.86 7.11
CA VAL A 275 14.18 4.88 6.04
C VAL A 275 13.34 5.52 4.93
N LYS A 276 12.35 6.34 5.29
CA LYS A 276 11.56 7.12 4.30
C LYS A 276 12.47 7.97 3.42
N ARG A 277 13.41 8.71 4.03
CA ARG A 277 14.41 9.52 3.30
C ARG A 277 15.32 8.65 2.46
N TYR A 278 15.85 7.56 3.02
CA TYR A 278 16.72 6.63 2.29
C TYR A 278 16.06 6.06 1.03
N ILE A 279 14.76 5.72 1.10
CA ILE A 279 14.00 5.20 -0.03
C ILE A 279 13.71 6.30 -1.07
N LEU A 280 13.27 7.50 -0.64
CA LEU A 280 12.84 8.57 -1.55
C LEU A 280 13.98 9.36 -2.17
N GLU A 281 15.06 9.60 -1.44
CA GLU A 281 16.14 10.51 -1.86
C GLU A 281 17.30 9.75 -2.52
N GLY A 282 17.33 8.41 -2.40
CA GLY A 282 18.32 7.54 -3.05
C GLY A 282 19.76 7.83 -2.64
N GLN A 283 20.34 7.01 -1.75
CA GLN A 283 21.78 7.03 -1.41
C GLN A 283 22.36 8.38 -0.92
N CYS A 284 21.55 9.42 -0.63
CA CYS A 284 22.03 10.62 0.09
C CYS A 284 22.57 10.29 1.49
N CYS A 285 22.29 9.10 2.01
CA CYS A 285 23.01 8.51 3.13
C CYS A 285 24.01 7.51 2.56
N ASN A 286 25.31 7.74 2.74
CA ASN A 286 26.40 6.78 2.45
C ASN A 286 26.31 5.47 3.28
N GLU A 287 25.13 5.16 3.83
CA GLU A 287 24.84 3.99 4.64
C GLU A 287 24.55 2.78 3.74
N HIS A 288 25.24 1.68 4.02
CA HIS A 288 24.99 0.40 3.39
C HIS A 288 23.60 -0.12 3.82
N ILE A 289 22.85 -0.78 2.94
CA ILE A 289 21.49 -1.28 3.21
C ILE A 289 21.42 -2.08 4.52
N MET A 290 22.43 -2.90 4.81
CA MET A 290 22.46 -3.67 6.06
C MET A 290 22.60 -2.81 7.32
N GLN A 291 23.23 -1.64 7.26
CA GLN A 291 23.29 -0.72 8.40
C GLN A 291 21.90 -0.15 8.70
N VAL A 292 21.13 0.20 7.66
CA VAL A 292 19.72 0.61 7.78
C VAL A 292 18.89 -0.51 8.42
N VAL A 293 19.06 -1.76 7.97
CA VAL A 293 18.34 -2.93 8.49
C VAL A 293 18.68 -3.21 9.96
N GLU A 294 19.97 -3.20 10.33
CA GLU A 294 20.39 -3.45 11.72
C GLU A 294 19.87 -2.36 12.68
N ARG A 295 19.80 -1.10 12.23
CA ARG A 295 19.19 -0.01 13.03
C ARG A 295 17.70 -0.24 13.29
N ILE A 296 16.95 -0.67 12.28
CA ILE A 296 15.53 -1.03 12.43
C ILE A 296 15.40 -2.19 13.41
N LYS A 297 16.20 -3.24 13.21
CA LYS A 297 16.19 -4.45 14.05
C LYS A 297 16.46 -4.13 15.51
N ALA A 298 17.52 -3.39 15.82
CA ALA A 298 17.84 -3.01 17.18
C ALA A 298 16.67 -2.26 17.86
N SER A 299 16.03 -1.34 17.12
CA SER A 299 14.88 -0.57 17.63
C SER A 299 13.63 -1.44 17.85
N GLU A 300 13.33 -2.36 16.95
CA GLU A 300 12.18 -3.27 17.10
C GLU A 300 12.41 -4.32 18.19
N GLU A 301 13.62 -4.84 18.34
CA GLU A 301 13.99 -5.77 19.43
C GLU A 301 13.91 -5.10 20.81
N GLU A 302 14.40 -3.87 20.93
CA GLU A 302 14.27 -3.07 22.15
C GLU A 302 12.80 -2.85 22.51
N TRP A 303 11.97 -2.56 21.52
CA TRP A 303 10.54 -2.41 21.72
C TRP A 303 9.86 -3.70 22.17
N GLN A 304 10.18 -4.86 21.58
CA GLN A 304 9.55 -6.11 22.01
C GLN A 304 9.79 -6.40 23.49
N LYS A 305 10.98 -6.06 24.01
CA LYS A 305 11.29 -6.18 25.45
C LYS A 305 10.39 -5.26 26.28
N LYS A 306 10.27 -3.99 25.89
CA LYS A 306 9.49 -2.98 26.62
C LYS A 306 7.97 -3.13 26.48
N LYS A 307 7.50 -3.74 25.40
CA LYS A 307 6.08 -3.88 25.07
C LYS A 307 5.31 -4.66 26.14
N GLN A 308 5.91 -5.70 26.71
CA GLN A 308 5.25 -6.52 27.73
C GLN A 308 4.98 -5.70 29.00
N ASP A 309 5.97 -4.96 29.49
CA ASP A 309 5.83 -4.08 30.66
C ASP A 309 4.79 -3.00 30.41
N LEU A 310 4.81 -2.40 29.21
CA LEU A 310 3.85 -1.38 28.81
C LEU A 310 2.41 -1.91 28.80
N LEU A 311 2.19 -3.11 28.25
CA LEU A 311 0.86 -3.73 28.22
C LEU A 311 0.36 -4.02 29.65
N GLN A 312 1.22 -4.48 30.55
CA GLN A 312 0.84 -4.68 31.95
C GLN A 312 0.42 -3.37 32.63
N GLN A 313 1.14 -2.27 32.38
CA GLN A 313 0.79 -0.97 32.93
C GLN A 313 -0.52 -0.42 32.36
N LEU A 314 -0.75 -0.56 31.05
CA LEU A 314 -2.00 -0.12 30.42
C LEU A 314 -3.23 -0.90 30.92
N VAL A 315 -3.07 -2.19 31.27
CA VAL A 315 -4.16 -3.01 31.86
C VAL A 315 -4.47 -2.58 33.29
N LYS A 316 -3.47 -2.18 34.08
CA LYS A 316 -3.65 -1.71 35.47
C LYS A 316 -4.36 -0.35 35.58
N VAL A 317 -4.44 0.41 34.48
CA VAL A 317 -5.08 1.74 34.42
C VAL A 317 -6.55 1.64 33.94
N LYS A 318 -7.13 0.43 33.87
CA LYS A 318 -8.59 0.24 33.67
C LYS A 318 -9.37 0.36 34.97
#